data_AF-A0A849QDG6-F1
#
_entry.id   AF-A0A849QDG6-F1
#
_cell.length_a   1.000
_cell.length_b   1.000
_cell.length_c   1.000
_cell.angle_alpha   90.00
_cell.angle_beta   90.00
_cell.angle_gamma   90.00
#
_symmetry.space_group_name_H-M   'P 1'
#
loop_
_entity.id
_entity.type
_entity.pdbx_description
1 polymer ?
#
loop_
_entity_poly.entity_id
_entity_poly.type
_entity_poly.pdbx_seq_one_letter_code
_entity_poly.pdbx_strand_id
1 'polypeptide(L)'
;MILVGAPVGIYFSVRYLGALEKNYLKSGISIGLIWSVISVALDLVILLPMSGMPITQYFKEIGLRYLMIPMIMVGMGYLLENKV
;
A
#
# COMPACT_ATOMS: atom_id res chain seq x y z
N MET A 1 -11.62 3.38 -8.70
CA MET A 1 -10.46 3.80 -7.90
C MET A 1 -9.18 3.03 -8.23
N ILE A 2 -9.20 1.68 -8.38
CA ILE A 2 -7.99 0.88 -8.72
C ILE A 2 -7.26 1.40 -9.98
N LEU A 3 -8.01 1.72 -11.04
CA LEU A 3 -7.45 2.23 -12.31
C LEU A 3 -6.66 3.54 -12.20
N VAL A 4 -6.90 4.33 -11.15
CA VAL A 4 -6.20 5.59 -10.90
C VAL A 4 -5.20 5.42 -9.75
N GLY A 5 -5.66 4.85 -8.64
CA GLY A 5 -4.88 4.66 -7.42
C GLY A 5 -3.67 3.72 -7.61
N ALA A 6 -3.80 2.65 -8.40
CA ALA A 6 -2.67 1.75 -8.65
C ALA A 6 -1.55 2.42 -9.48
N PRO A 7 -1.83 3.05 -10.66
CA PRO A 7 -0.78 3.74 -11.41
C PRO A 7 -0.18 4.92 -10.64
N VAL A 8 -1.00 5.69 -9.91
CA VAL A 8 -0.50 6.78 -9.04
C VAL A 8 0.40 6.22 -7.93
N GLY A 9 -0.02 5.15 -7.27
CA GLY A 9 0.77 4.45 -6.26
C GLY A 9 2.12 3.99 -6.81
N ILE A 10 2.11 3.32 -7.97
CA ILE A 10 3.34 2.86 -8.65
C ILE A 10 4.26 4.05 -8.97
N TYR A 11 3.73 5.13 -9.53
CA TYR A 11 4.52 6.33 -9.86
C TYR A 11 5.22 6.91 -8.62
N PHE A 12 4.49 7.05 -7.51
CA PHE A 12 5.06 7.55 -6.27
C PHE A 12 6.04 6.56 -5.63
N SER A 13 5.75 5.26 -5.65
CA SER A 13 6.66 4.22 -5.16
C SER A 13 7.99 4.24 -5.89
N VAL A 14 7.97 4.36 -7.23
CA VAL A 14 9.20 4.46 -8.05
C VAL A 14 9.99 5.72 -7.70
N ARG A 15 9.32 6.87 -7.64
CA ARG A 15 9.98 8.14 -7.36
C ARG A 15 10.57 8.19 -5.95
N TYR A 16 9.83 7.66 -4.97
CA TYR A 16 10.25 7.64 -3.59
C TYR A 16 11.43 6.67 -3.39
N LEU A 17 11.30 5.43 -3.85
CA LEU A 17 12.35 4.44 -3.70
C LEU A 17 13.58 4.81 -4.52
N GLY A 18 13.42 5.36 -5.73
CA GLY A 18 14.54 5.82 -6.56
C GLY A 18 15.29 7.04 -6.01
N ALA A 19 14.74 7.74 -5.02
CA ALA A 19 15.42 8.82 -4.31
C ALA A 19 16.25 8.32 -3.10
N LEU A 20 16.13 7.04 -2.73
CA LEU A 20 16.92 6.44 -1.66
C LEU A 20 18.29 6.01 -2.20
N GLU A 21 19.35 6.15 -1.40
CA GLU A 21 20.70 5.76 -1.83
C GLU A 21 21.00 4.27 -1.61
N LYS A 22 20.40 3.62 -0.59
CA LYS A 22 20.59 2.21 -0.24
C LYS A 22 19.37 1.60 0.47
N ASN A 23 19.26 0.26 0.46
CA ASN A 23 18.24 -0.54 1.16
C ASN A 23 16.81 -0.33 0.63
N TYR A 24 16.60 -0.46 -0.68
CA TYR A 24 15.31 -0.28 -1.32
C TYR A 24 14.28 -1.29 -0.83
N LEU A 25 14.70 -2.55 -0.61
CA LEU A 25 13.79 -3.61 -0.15
C LEU A 25 13.30 -3.38 1.29
N LYS A 26 14.20 -3.07 2.24
CA LYS A 26 13.82 -2.81 3.63
C LYS A 26 12.93 -1.58 3.77
N SER A 27 13.24 -0.54 3.00
CA SER A 27 12.44 0.70 2.97
C SER A 27 11.06 0.44 2.36
N GLY A 28 11.00 -0.33 1.28
CA GLY A 28 9.76 -0.76 0.64
C GLY A 28 8.85 -1.57 1.57
N ILE A 29 9.41 -2.55 2.29
CA ILE A 29 8.67 -3.35 3.29
C ILE A 29 8.13 -2.43 4.39
N SER A 30 8.98 -1.61 5.01
CA SER A 30 8.59 -0.79 6.16
C SER A 30 7.48 0.18 5.80
N ILE A 31 7.61 0.89 4.67
CA ILE A 31 6.65 1.91 4.25
C ILE A 31 5.35 1.26 3.74
N GLY A 32 5.46 0.17 2.98
CA GLY A 32 4.29 -0.57 2.53
C GLY A 32 3.44 -1.08 3.69
N LEU A 33 4.09 -1.53 4.77
CA LEU A 33 3.42 -2.04 5.97
C LEU A 33 2.82 -0.91 6.81
N ILE A 34 3.56 0.17 7.04
CA ILE A 34 3.06 1.37 7.75
C ILE A 34 1.83 1.93 7.03
N TRP A 35 1.91 2.13 5.71
CA TRP A 35 0.82 2.73 4.95
C TRP A 35 -0.41 1.82 4.86
N SER A 36 -0.22 0.51 4.75
CA SER A 36 -1.30 -0.47 4.82
C SER A 36 -2.02 -0.43 6.17
N VAL A 37 -1.27 -0.40 7.27
CA VAL A 37 -1.83 -0.33 8.64
C VAL A 37 -2.60 0.98 8.84
N ILE A 38 -2.04 2.12 8.42
CA ILE A 38 -2.73 3.42 8.52
C ILE A 38 -4.03 3.39 7.73
N SER A 39 -4.01 2.86 6.50
CA SER A 39 -5.19 2.84 5.64
C SER A 39 -6.30 1.95 6.22
N VAL A 40 -5.95 0.76 6.73
CA VAL A 40 -6.91 -0.11 7.41
C VAL A 40 -7.44 0.52 8.69
N ALA A 41 -6.59 1.19 9.48
CA ALA A 41 -7.00 1.84 10.71
C ALA A 41 -7.99 3.00 10.45
N LEU A 42 -7.72 3.84 9.44
CA LEU A 42 -8.63 4.91 9.04
C LEU A 42 -9.98 4.36 8.59
N ASP A 43 -9.97 3.25 7.85
CA ASP A 43 -11.21 2.62 7.43
C ASP A 43 -12.01 2.04 8.60
N LEU A 44 -11.37 1.37 9.55
CA LEU A 44 -12.07 0.82 10.71
C LEU A 44 -12.59 1.90 11.66
N VAL A 45 -11.89 3.02 11.80
CA VAL A 45 -12.26 4.12 12.72
C VAL A 45 -13.28 5.08 12.10
N ILE A 46 -13.17 5.35 10.81
CA ILE A 46 -13.93 6.41 10.13
C ILE A 46 -14.92 5.80 9.14
N LEU A 47 -14.41 5.05 8.17
CA LEU A 47 -15.18 4.66 6.99
C LEU A 47 -16.20 3.55 7.29
N LEU A 48 -15.86 2.61 8.17
CA LEU A 48 -16.72 1.51 8.58
C LEU A 48 -17.90 2.02 9.43
N PRO A 49 -17.72 2.86 10.47
CA PRO A 49 -18.86 3.46 11.18
C PRO A 49 -19.72 4.35 10.28
N MET A 50 -19.12 5.11 9.35
CA MET A 50 -19.85 5.98 8.44
C MET A 50 -20.65 5.22 7.38
N SER A 51 -20.14 4.10 6.88
CA SER A 51 -20.80 3.31 5.83
C SER A 51 -21.95 2.46 6.37
N GLY A 52 -21.99 2.18 7.67
CA GLY A 52 -22.99 1.28 8.27
C GLY A 52 -22.88 -0.17 7.79
N MET A 53 -21.78 -0.53 7.11
CA MET A 53 -21.60 -1.86 6.51
C MET A 53 -21.14 -2.88 7.55
N PRO A 54 -21.54 -4.15 7.43
CA PRO A 54 -21.01 -5.21 8.27
C PRO A 54 -19.53 -5.48 7.99
N ILE A 55 -18.75 -5.75 9.04
CA ILE A 55 -17.29 -6.00 8.97
C ILE A 55 -16.92 -7.10 7.94
N THR A 56 -17.78 -8.09 7.76
CA THR A 56 -17.58 -9.20 6.81
C THR A 56 -17.64 -8.74 5.35
N GLN A 57 -18.48 -7.76 5.05
CA GLN A 57 -18.59 -7.17 3.72
C GLN A 57 -17.40 -6.23 3.46
N TYR A 58 -16.98 -5.46 4.48
CA TYR A 58 -15.76 -4.65 4.42
C TYR A 58 -14.53 -5.47 4.04
N PHE A 59 -14.30 -6.60 4.70
CA PHE A 59 -13.14 -7.46 4.40
C PHE A 59 -13.16 -8.00 2.97
N LYS A 60 -14.34 -8.38 2.46
CA LYS A 60 -14.50 -8.91 1.09
C LYS A 60 -14.28 -7.84 0.02
N GLU A 61 -14.77 -6.64 0.24
CA GLU A 61 -14.80 -5.59 -0.79
C GLU A 61 -13.58 -4.67 -0.74
N ILE A 62 -13.06 -4.38 0.46
CA ILE A 62 -12.08 -3.33 0.71
C ILE A 62 -10.82 -3.88 1.38
N GLY A 63 -10.95 -4.71 2.42
CA GLY A 63 -9.82 -5.20 3.21
C GLY A 63 -8.73 -5.87 2.37
N LEU A 64 -9.11 -6.73 1.42
CA LEU A 64 -8.17 -7.40 0.51
C LEU A 64 -7.43 -6.44 -0.43
N ARG A 65 -8.01 -5.28 -0.75
CA ARG A 65 -7.38 -4.29 -1.65
C ARG A 65 -6.19 -3.62 -0.98
N TYR A 66 -6.18 -3.49 0.34
CA TYR A 66 -5.05 -2.88 1.05
C TYR A 66 -3.78 -3.70 0.95
N LEU A 67 -3.87 -5.01 0.67
CA LEU A 67 -2.69 -5.83 0.38
C LEU A 67 -1.96 -5.38 -0.90
N MET A 68 -2.62 -4.65 -1.80
CA MET A 68 -1.94 -4.08 -2.98
C MET A 68 -0.83 -3.10 -2.59
N ILE A 69 -1.00 -2.34 -1.51
CA ILE A 69 -0.03 -1.33 -1.05
C ILE A 69 1.33 -1.96 -0.71
N PRO A 70 1.42 -2.95 0.22
CA PRO A 70 2.70 -3.59 0.52
C PRO A 70 3.20 -4.42 -0.66
N MET A 71 2.33 -5.05 -1.46
CA MET A 71 2.78 -5.78 -2.65
C MET A 71 3.50 -4.87 -3.65
N ILE A 72 2.94 -3.69 -3.94
CA ILE A 72 3.57 -2.72 -4.84
C ILE A 72 4.89 -2.22 -4.24
N MET A 73 4.90 -1.79 -2.97
CA MET A 73 6.11 -1.24 -2.35
C MET A 73 7.25 -2.26 -2.24
N VAL A 74 6.94 -3.51 -1.85
CA VAL A 74 7.93 -4.59 -1.76
C VAL A 74 8.39 -5.01 -3.14
N GLY A 75 7.48 -5.17 -4.10
CA GLY A 75 7.82 -5.50 -5.48
C GLY A 75 8.74 -4.47 -6.12
N MET A 76 8.43 -3.17 -5.96
CA MET A 76 9.29 -2.09 -6.46
C MET A 76 10.63 -2.04 -5.73
N GLY A 77 10.64 -2.23 -4.41
CA GLY A 77 11.88 -2.29 -3.63
C GLY A 77 12.79 -3.44 -4.07
N TYR A 78 12.21 -4.63 -4.32
CA TYR A 78 12.94 -5.79 -4.82
C TYR A 78 13.51 -5.56 -6.23
N LEU A 79 12.72 -4.97 -7.13
CA LEU A 79 13.17 -4.68 -8.49
C LEU A 79 14.30 -3.65 -8.54
N LEU A 80 14.31 -2.67 -7.64
CA LEU A 80 15.37 -1.67 -7.54
C LEU A 80 16.64 -2.24 -6.89
N GLU A 81 16.50 -3.07 -5.86
CA GLU A 81 17.63 -3.73 -5.20
C GLU A 81 18.40 -4.65 -6.15
N ASN A 82 17.70 -5.40 -7.01
CA ASN A 82 18.31 -6.32 -7.98
C ASN A 82 18.68 -5.67 -9.33
N LYS A 83 18.45 -4.36 -9.50
CA LYS A 83 18.85 -3.63 -10.71
C LYS A 83 20.29 -3.10 -10.65
N VAL A 84 20.94 -3.24 -9.50
CA VAL A 84 22.32 -2.79 -9.22
C VAL A 84 23.27 -3.98 -9.26
#